data_AF-A0A525CCA0-F1
#
_entry.id   AF-A0A525CCA0-F1
#
_cell.length_a   1.000
_cell.length_b   1.000
_cell.length_c   1.000
_cell.angle_alpha   90.00
_cell.angle_beta   90.00
_cell.angle_gamma   90.00
#
_symmetry.space_group_name_H-M   'P 1'
#
loop_
_entity.id
_entity.type
_entity.pdbx_description
1 polymer ?
#
loop_
_entity_poly.entity_id
_entity_poly.type
_entity_poly.pdbx_seq_one_letter_code
_entity_poly.pdbx_strand_id
1 'polypeptide(L)'
;MKKTAIIVFIPFLLFSACGGSGGGSEKNPDNGSGTGDSPQAICESLKLSDISFPTSVVGDGTADSCTAEALQAAADGGGVILFSCGAVPATIEVSSPIVFTKETVLDGEGVITL
;
A
#
# COMPACT_ATOMS: atom_id res chain seq x y z
N MET A 1 16.50 27.63 -18.47
CA MET A 1 15.55 28.48 -19.24
C MET A 1 14.40 27.61 -19.70
N LYS A 2 13.18 27.83 -19.15
CA LYS A 2 11.87 27.52 -19.75
C LYS A 2 11.59 26.00 -19.94
N LYS A 3 10.63 25.35 -19.29
CA LYS A 3 9.25 25.77 -18.95
C LYS A 3 8.77 24.99 -17.72
N THR A 4 8.40 25.73 -16.68
CA THR A 4 7.60 25.25 -15.56
C THR A 4 6.15 25.22 -16.02
N ALA A 5 5.51 24.05 -16.00
CA ALA A 5 4.07 23.91 -16.16
C ALA A 5 3.48 23.50 -14.81
N ILE A 6 3.12 24.50 -14.01
CA ILE A 6 2.31 24.32 -12.81
C ILE A 6 0.85 24.26 -13.29
N ILE A 7 0.28 23.07 -13.32
CA ILE A 7 -1.17 22.87 -13.50
C ILE A 7 -1.76 22.81 -12.10
N VAL A 8 -2.27 23.95 -11.63
CA VAL A 8 -3.10 24.04 -10.43
C VAL A 8 -4.51 23.57 -10.81
N PHE A 9 -4.88 22.35 -10.41
CA PHE A 9 -6.26 21.89 -10.43
C PHE A 9 -6.82 21.96 -9.01
N ILE A 10 -7.57 23.04 -8.73
CA ILE A 10 -8.31 23.26 -7.48
C ILE A 10 -9.69 22.61 -7.63
N PRO A 11 -10.23 21.95 -6.58
CA PRO A 11 -11.18 20.85 -6.74
C PRO A 11 -12.63 21.32 -6.87
N PHE A 12 -13.41 20.59 -7.68
CA PHE A 12 -14.86 20.75 -7.71
C PHE A 12 -15.47 19.98 -6.52
N LEU A 13 -15.80 20.71 -5.47
CA LEU A 13 -16.51 20.22 -4.29
C LEU A 13 -17.96 19.89 -4.64
N LEU A 14 -18.30 18.61 -4.68
CA LEU A 14 -19.68 18.13 -4.59
C LEU A 14 -19.92 17.55 -3.21
N PHE A 15 -20.41 18.41 -2.30
CA PHE A 15 -20.99 17.99 -1.03
C PHE A 15 -22.27 17.22 -1.31
N SER A 16 -22.23 15.88 -1.23
CA SER A 16 -23.43 15.06 -1.11
C SER A 16 -23.76 14.90 0.37
N ALA A 17 -24.66 15.74 0.86
CA ALA A 17 -25.33 15.54 2.14
C ALA A 17 -26.39 14.44 1.95
N CYS A 18 -26.25 13.33 2.66
CA CYS A 18 -27.33 12.35 2.83
C CYS A 18 -27.74 12.36 4.30
N GLY A 19 -28.94 12.90 4.55
CA GLY A 19 -29.61 12.83 5.85
C GLY A 19 -30.42 11.54 5.97
N GLY A 20 -30.39 10.92 7.14
CA GLY A 20 -31.23 9.79 7.51
C GLY A 20 -31.57 9.81 8.99
N SER A 21 -32.80 10.23 9.31
CA SER A 21 -33.44 10.06 10.63
C SER A 21 -34.03 8.65 10.77
N GLY A 22 -33.80 8.01 11.91
CA GLY A 22 -34.49 6.78 12.31
C GLY A 22 -34.32 6.55 13.81
N GLY A 23 -35.36 6.88 14.59
CA GLY A 23 -35.39 6.69 16.04
C GLY A 23 -35.76 5.27 16.46
N GLY A 24 -35.32 4.89 17.66
CA GLY A 24 -35.67 3.64 18.32
C GLY A 24 -35.00 3.54 19.67
N SER A 25 -35.53 4.27 20.67
CA SER A 25 -35.13 4.13 22.07
C SER A 25 -35.83 2.92 22.68
N GLU A 26 -35.23 1.74 22.61
CA GLU A 26 -35.56 0.64 23.52
C GLU A 26 -34.50 0.60 24.62
N LYS A 27 -34.86 1.19 25.77
CA LYS A 27 -34.06 1.09 27.00
C LYS A 27 -34.25 -0.31 27.58
N ASN A 28 -33.28 -1.19 27.40
CA ASN A 28 -33.18 -2.40 28.23
C ASN A 28 -32.34 -2.06 29.48
N PRO A 29 -32.81 -2.31 30.72
CA PRO A 29 -32.03 -2.03 31.92
C PRO A 29 -31.12 -3.22 32.22
N ASP A 30 -30.09 -3.40 31.41
CA ASP A 30 -29.06 -4.41 31.67
C ASP A 30 -27.95 -3.79 32.51
N ASN A 31 -27.99 -4.11 33.80
CA ASN A 31 -27.03 -3.69 34.81
C ASN A 31 -25.73 -4.48 34.63
N GLY A 32 -24.87 -4.02 33.72
CA GLY A 32 -23.57 -4.62 33.40
C GLY A 32 -22.54 -3.54 33.10
N SER A 33 -21.86 -3.06 34.14
CA SER A 33 -20.76 -2.10 34.04
C SER A 33 -19.51 -2.77 33.46
N GLY A 34 -19.47 -2.90 32.13
CA GLY A 34 -18.26 -3.13 31.37
C GLY A 34 -18.15 -2.04 30.32
N THR A 35 -17.49 -0.92 30.64
CA THR A 35 -17.05 0.07 29.63
C THR A 35 -15.88 -0.51 28.84
N GLY A 36 -16.16 -1.54 28.04
CA GLY A 36 -15.34 -1.88 26.89
C GLY A 36 -15.83 -1.02 25.75
N ASP A 37 -15.14 0.10 25.51
CA ASP A 37 -15.35 0.90 24.31
C ASP A 37 -15.26 -0.03 23.09
N SER A 38 -16.38 -0.22 22.40
CA SER A 38 -16.39 -1.05 21.20
C SER A 38 -15.50 -0.36 20.16
N PRO A 39 -14.57 -1.07 19.50
CA PRO A 39 -13.70 -0.46 18.51
C PRO A 39 -14.55 0.23 17.44
N GLN A 40 -14.18 1.47 17.11
CA GLN A 40 -14.95 2.26 16.16
C GLN A 40 -15.04 1.54 14.81
N ALA A 41 -16.24 1.56 14.22
CA ALA A 41 -16.46 1.01 12.88
C ALA A 41 -15.68 1.84 11.85
N ILE A 42 -14.54 1.31 11.40
CA ILE A 42 -13.61 1.93 10.45
C ILE A 42 -14.05 1.74 8.99
N CYS A 43 -15.31 2.07 8.65
CA CYS A 43 -15.82 1.97 7.27
C CYS A 43 -15.12 2.90 6.25
N GLU A 44 -14.03 3.57 6.63
CA GLU A 44 -13.19 4.39 5.77
C GLU A 44 -12.27 3.50 4.92
N SER A 45 -12.23 3.73 3.61
CA SER A 45 -11.34 3.02 2.71
C SER A 45 -9.87 3.29 3.05
N LEU A 46 -9.07 2.23 3.16
CA LEU A 46 -7.61 2.35 3.33
C LEU A 46 -6.99 2.93 2.05
N LYS A 47 -6.03 3.85 2.22
CA LYS A 47 -5.24 4.41 1.12
C LYS A 47 -4.10 3.45 0.78
N LEU A 48 -3.86 3.27 -0.52
CA LEU A 48 -2.70 2.52 -1.00
C LEU A 48 -1.42 3.38 -0.85
N SER A 49 -0.29 2.72 -0.65
CA SER A 49 1.01 3.38 -0.64
C SER A 49 1.32 4.03 -1.99
N ASP A 50 1.94 5.21 -1.97
CA ASP A 50 2.45 5.86 -3.18
C ASP A 50 3.77 5.21 -3.59
N ILE A 51 3.80 4.63 -4.79
CA ILE A 51 4.95 3.94 -5.37
C ILE A 51 5.58 4.71 -6.54
N SER A 52 5.16 5.96 -6.78
CA SER A 52 5.60 6.76 -7.94
C SER A 52 7.10 7.07 -7.94
N PHE A 53 7.77 6.91 -6.80
CA PHE A 53 9.19 7.20 -6.61
C PHE A 53 9.89 6.02 -5.90
N PRO A 54 10.31 4.97 -6.64
CA PRO A 54 11.07 3.86 -6.07
C PRO A 54 12.31 4.34 -5.33
N THR A 55 12.59 3.69 -4.20
CA THR A 55 13.90 3.79 -3.53
C THR A 55 14.91 2.88 -4.23
N SER A 56 14.47 1.68 -4.62
CA SER A 56 15.29 0.66 -5.27
C SER A 56 14.48 -0.08 -6.33
N VAL A 57 15.18 -0.63 -7.33
CA VAL A 57 14.60 -1.50 -8.36
C VAL A 57 15.40 -2.79 -8.39
N VAL A 58 14.70 -3.93 -8.35
CA VAL A 58 15.27 -5.27 -8.51
C VAL A 58 15.28 -5.62 -10.00
N GLY A 59 16.45 -5.94 -10.54
CA GLY A 59 16.64 -6.27 -11.96
C GLY A 59 16.91 -5.05 -12.86
N ASP A 60 17.19 -5.34 -14.13
CA ASP A 60 17.61 -4.38 -15.16
C ASP A 60 16.71 -4.34 -16.41
N GLY A 61 15.57 -5.03 -16.35
CA GLY A 61 14.63 -5.23 -17.45
C GLY A 61 14.66 -6.64 -18.03
N THR A 62 15.49 -7.54 -17.50
CA THR A 62 15.56 -8.96 -17.90
C THR A 62 15.19 -9.90 -16.76
N ALA A 63 14.58 -11.05 -17.08
CA ALA A 63 14.15 -12.01 -16.05
C ALA A 63 15.34 -12.55 -15.23
N ASP A 64 16.46 -12.84 -15.91
CA ASP A 64 17.67 -13.39 -15.29
C ASP A 64 18.34 -12.41 -14.29
N SER A 65 18.08 -11.12 -14.42
CA SER A 65 18.61 -10.09 -13.51
C SER A 65 17.85 -10.03 -12.17
N CYS A 66 16.66 -10.62 -12.10
CA CYS A 66 15.83 -10.63 -10.90
C CYS A 66 16.17 -11.83 -10.03
N THR A 67 17.15 -11.66 -9.15
CA THR A 67 17.63 -12.72 -8.27
C THR A 67 17.27 -12.46 -6.81
N ALA A 68 17.32 -13.51 -5.99
CA ALA A 68 17.10 -13.40 -4.54
C ALA A 68 18.16 -12.48 -3.88
N GLU A 69 19.39 -12.45 -4.40
CA GLU A 69 20.45 -11.56 -3.92
C GLU A 69 20.15 -10.09 -4.25
N ALA A 70 19.64 -9.81 -5.45
CA ALA A 70 19.22 -8.47 -5.83
C ALA A 70 18.06 -7.98 -4.95
N LEU A 71 17.10 -8.86 -4.65
CA LEU A 71 16.01 -8.56 -3.72
C LEU A 71 16.52 -8.36 -2.29
N GLN A 72 17.46 -9.17 -1.79
CA GLN A 72 18.04 -8.99 -0.46
C GLN A 72 18.77 -7.64 -0.35
N ALA A 73 19.55 -7.26 -1.36
CA ALA A 73 20.23 -5.97 -1.38
C ALA A 73 19.23 -4.79 -1.34
N ALA A 74 18.11 -4.90 -2.03
CA ALA A 74 17.03 -3.91 -1.96
C ALA A 74 16.36 -3.90 -0.57
N ALA A 75 16.11 -5.09 0.02
CA ALA A 75 15.51 -5.26 1.34
C ALA A 75 16.36 -4.63 2.46
N ASP A 76 17.68 -4.72 2.37
CA ASP A 76 18.62 -4.08 3.30
C ASP A 76 18.49 -2.54 3.26
N GLY A 77 18.08 -1.99 2.11
CA GLY A 77 17.80 -0.57 1.91
C GLY A 77 16.47 -0.13 2.54
N GLY A 78 15.41 -0.93 2.38
CA GLY A 78 14.03 -0.59 2.71
C GLY A 78 13.40 0.39 1.71
N GLY A 79 12.27 0.99 2.08
CA GLY A 79 11.56 1.95 1.23
C GLY A 79 10.68 1.29 0.17
N VAL A 80 10.47 1.97 -0.96
CA VAL A 80 9.67 1.42 -2.08
C VAL A 80 10.58 0.62 -2.99
N ILE A 81 10.30 -0.67 -3.13
CA ILE A 81 11.03 -1.60 -3.98
C ILE A 81 10.09 -2.05 -5.11
N LEU A 82 10.50 -1.77 -6.35
CA LEU A 82 9.84 -2.21 -7.58
C LEU A 82 10.69 -3.27 -8.29
N PHE A 83 10.10 -4.00 -9.22
CA PHE A 83 10.78 -5.03 -10.02
C PHE A 83 10.85 -4.64 -11.49
N SER A 84 12.01 -4.86 -12.11
CA SER A 84 12.24 -4.71 -13.55
C SER A 84 12.77 -6.03 -14.10
N CYS A 85 11.89 -7.03 -14.16
CA CYS A 85 12.24 -8.40 -14.60
C CYS A 85 11.87 -8.67 -16.06
N GLY A 86 11.50 -7.62 -16.81
CA GLY A 86 11.00 -7.73 -18.17
C GLY A 86 9.47 -7.82 -18.24
N ALA A 87 8.96 -8.07 -19.46
CA ALA A 87 7.52 -7.99 -19.76
C ALA A 87 6.72 -9.28 -19.49
N VAL A 88 7.40 -10.38 -19.14
CA VAL A 88 6.79 -11.69 -18.88
C VAL A 88 6.82 -11.93 -17.38
N PRO A 89 5.81 -12.60 -16.78
CA PRO A 89 5.86 -12.98 -15.37
C PRO A 89 7.17 -13.70 -15.01
N ALA A 90 7.76 -13.30 -13.88
CA ALA A 90 9.05 -13.79 -13.43
C ALA A 90 8.92 -14.47 -12.07
N THR A 91 9.60 -15.60 -11.92
CA THR A 91 9.75 -16.30 -10.64
C THR A 91 11.17 -16.11 -10.15
N ILE A 92 11.31 -15.57 -8.94
CA ILE A 92 12.59 -15.40 -8.26
C ILE A 92 12.68 -16.50 -7.21
N GLU A 93 13.54 -17.49 -7.43
CA GLU A 93 13.69 -18.61 -6.50
C GLU A 93 14.36 -18.15 -5.19
N VAL A 94 13.60 -18.10 -4.10
CA VAL A 94 14.11 -17.73 -2.77
C VAL A 94 14.49 -18.99 -1.97
N SER A 95 15.78 -19.32 -1.93
CA SER A 95 16.29 -20.52 -1.23
C SER A 95 16.63 -20.31 0.25
N SER A 96 16.66 -19.05 0.71
CA SER A 96 16.90 -18.66 2.10
C SER A 96 16.04 -17.43 2.47
N PRO A 97 15.68 -17.23 3.75
CA PRO A 97 14.83 -16.12 4.15
C PRO A 97 15.40 -14.76 3.73
N ILE A 98 14.58 -13.93 3.10
CA ILE A 98 14.87 -12.51 2.91
C ILE A 98 14.29 -11.73 4.09
N VAL A 99 15.15 -11.02 4.81
CA VAL A 99 14.78 -10.34 6.05
C VAL A 99 14.62 -8.84 5.80
N PHE A 100 13.41 -8.33 5.99
CA PHE A 100 13.11 -6.91 5.96
C PHE A 100 13.14 -6.34 7.39
N THR A 101 14.10 -5.47 7.68
CA THR A 101 14.25 -4.82 9.00
C THR A 101 13.84 -3.35 9.01
N LYS A 102 13.50 -2.81 7.84
CA LYS A 102 13.07 -1.44 7.61
C LYS A 102 11.69 -1.44 6.98
N GLU A 103 10.94 -0.37 7.22
CA GLU A 103 9.67 -0.12 6.53
C GLU A 103 9.86 -0.26 5.03
N THR A 104 9.06 -1.15 4.41
CA THR A 104 9.23 -1.53 3.02
C THR A 104 7.87 -1.69 2.35
N VAL A 105 7.71 -1.09 1.18
CA VAL A 105 6.65 -1.40 0.23
C VAL A 105 7.29 -2.22 -0.87
N LEU A 106 6.88 -3.48 -0.99
CA LEU A 106 7.31 -4.36 -2.06
C LEU A 106 6.18 -4.51 -3.06
N ASP A 107 6.34 -3.96 -4.26
CA ASP A 107 5.33 -4.03 -5.31
C ASP A 107 5.83 -4.86 -6.49
N GLY A 108 5.17 -5.99 -6.72
CA GLY A 108 5.48 -6.92 -7.81
C GLY A 108 4.62 -6.73 -9.07
N GLU A 109 3.81 -5.67 -9.14
CA GLU A 109 2.93 -5.35 -10.29
C GLU A 109 1.97 -6.48 -10.72
N GLY A 110 1.79 -7.51 -9.88
CA GLY A 110 1.02 -8.72 -10.20
C GLY A 110 1.71 -9.71 -11.14
N VAL A 111 3.00 -9.53 -11.45
CA VAL A 111 3.76 -10.39 -12.39
C VAL A 111 4.95 -11.12 -11.74
N ILE A 112 5.23 -10.85 -10.47
CA ILE A 112 6.36 -11.45 -9.74
C ILE A 112 5.88 -12.56 -8.80
N THR A 113 6.62 -13.68 -8.80
CA THR A 113 6.50 -14.78 -7.83
C THR A 113 7.84 -14.93 -7.09
N LEU A 114 7.79 -15.20 -5.78
CA LEU A 114 8.95 -15.41 -4.90
C LEU A 114 8.89 -16.81 -4.25
#